data_AF-A0A821IC92-F1
#
_entry.id   AF-A0A821IC92-F1
#
_cell.length_a   1.000
_cell.length_b   1.000
_cell.length_c   1.000
_cell.angle_alpha   90.00
_cell.angle_beta   90.00
_cell.angle_gamma   90.00
#
_symmetry.space_group_name_H-M   'P 1'
#
loop_
_entity.id
_entity.type
_entity.pdbx_description
1 polymer ?
#
loop_
_entity_poly.entity_id
_entity_poly.type
_entity_poly.pdbx_seq_one_letter_code
_entity_poly.pdbx_strand_id
1 'polypeptide(L)'
;MKSIQYRLKKEKHILRETDKSGIFHIGNSADYEKKAEAYRQKTGAYIELDFNPLWKACTKNGYLKPKTYLCTFDITDLYTMLPQEESLDILIEFLLQHDYQKVQNIPIDIIRKLALIVIKENVFVYERKFYRQVIGGAMSSAFTLTLANT
;
A
#
# COMPACT_ATOMS: atom_id res chain seq x y z
N MET A 1 -7.03 -3.44 41.51
CA MET A 1 -7.66 -3.63 40.19
C MET A 1 -6.58 -4.12 39.21
N LYS A 2 -6.74 -5.27 38.53
CA LYS A 2 -5.70 -5.79 37.62
C LYS A 2 -5.85 -5.19 36.21
N SER A 3 -4.74 -4.86 35.54
CA SER A 3 -4.74 -4.17 34.24
C SER A 3 -5.31 -5.05 33.11
N ILE A 4 -5.82 -4.41 32.06
CA ILE A 4 -6.36 -5.08 30.86
C ILE A 4 -5.27 -5.95 30.19
N GLN A 5 -4.03 -5.45 30.11
CA GLN A 5 -2.89 -6.21 29.60
C GLN A 5 -2.62 -7.50 30.38
N TYR A 6 -2.79 -7.48 31.71
CA TYR A 6 -2.62 -8.68 32.53
C TYR A 6 -3.67 -9.75 32.22
N ARG A 7 -4.92 -9.34 31.96
CA ARG A 7 -6.01 -10.27 31.60
C ARG A 7 -5.80 -10.87 30.20
N LEU A 8 -5.42 -10.04 29.23
CA LEU A 8 -5.13 -10.48 27.86
C LEU A 8 -3.98 -11.51 27.82
N LYS A 9 -2.88 -11.27 28.56
CA LYS A 9 -1.77 -12.24 28.66
C LYS A 9 -2.18 -13.54 29.35
N LYS A 10 -2.97 -13.46 30.42
CA LYS A 10 -3.41 -14.65 31.18
C LYS A 10 -4.27 -15.59 30.31
N GLU A 11 -5.08 -15.03 29.43
CA GLU A 11 -6.02 -15.77 28.59
C GLU A 11 -5.54 -15.98 27.15
N LYS A 12 -4.26 -15.66 26.84
CA LYS A 12 -3.62 -15.79 25.52
C LYS A 12 -4.35 -15.05 24.38
N HIS A 13 -5.01 -13.95 24.70
CA HIS A 13 -5.61 -13.07 23.71
C HIS A 13 -4.56 -12.10 23.15
N ILE A 14 -4.55 -11.93 21.83
CA ILE A 14 -3.77 -10.91 21.12
C ILE A 14 -4.67 -9.71 20.87
N LEU A 15 -4.21 -8.53 21.27
CA LEU A 15 -4.72 -7.25 20.82
C LEU A 15 -3.79 -6.76 19.70
N ARG A 16 -4.27 -6.73 18.47
CA ARG A 16 -3.50 -6.22 17.32
C ARG A 16 -4.33 -5.17 16.59
N GLU A 17 -3.69 -4.06 16.27
CA GLU A 17 -4.24 -3.10 15.32
C GLU A 17 -4.19 -3.74 13.93
N THR A 18 -5.33 -3.70 13.23
CA THR A 18 -5.40 -4.22 11.87
C THR A 18 -4.81 -3.22 10.90
N ASP A 19 -3.93 -3.75 10.05
CA ASP A 19 -3.15 -3.11 8.99
C ASP A 19 -3.99 -2.37 7.94
N LYS A 20 -5.31 -2.59 7.90
CA LYS A 20 -6.21 -1.98 6.90
C LYS A 20 -7.26 -1.02 7.44
N SER A 21 -7.50 -0.98 8.76
CA SER A 21 -8.64 -0.21 9.29
C SER A 21 -8.38 0.53 10.60
N GLY A 22 -7.19 0.38 11.21
CA GLY A 22 -6.93 0.94 12.53
C GLY A 22 -7.83 0.37 13.63
N ILE A 23 -8.64 -0.65 13.31
CA ILE A 23 -9.51 -1.34 14.25
C ILE A 23 -8.65 -2.32 15.04
N PHE A 24 -8.76 -2.26 16.36
CA PHE A 24 -8.16 -3.23 17.25
C PHE A 24 -8.91 -4.56 17.18
N HIS A 25 -8.25 -5.59 16.64
CA HIS A 25 -8.72 -6.95 16.69
C HIS A 25 -8.25 -7.60 18.01
N ILE A 26 -9.21 -8.12 18.77
CA ILE A 26 -8.95 -8.99 19.92
C ILE A 26 -9.32 -10.41 19.51
N GLY A 27 -8.33 -11.30 19.46
CA GLY A 27 -8.52 -12.70 19.07
C GLY A 27 -7.52 -13.62 19.75
N ASN A 28 -7.79 -14.92 19.77
CA ASN A 28 -6.84 -15.90 20.26
C ASN A 28 -5.70 -16.07 19.24
N SER A 29 -4.45 -16.13 19.71
CA SER A 29 -3.29 -16.38 18.85
C SER A 29 -3.44 -17.64 18.00
N ALA A 30 -4.03 -18.68 18.57
CA ALA A 30 -4.24 -19.97 17.92
C ALA A 30 -5.23 -19.88 16.74
N ASP A 31 -6.22 -19.00 16.81
CA ASP A 31 -7.21 -18.85 15.73
C ASP A 31 -6.60 -18.21 14.49
N TYR A 32 -5.65 -17.31 14.68
CA TYR A 32 -4.92 -16.68 13.58
C TYR A 32 -4.04 -17.69 12.85
N GLU A 33 -3.24 -18.46 13.60
CA GLU A 33 -2.40 -19.53 13.05
C GLU A 33 -3.25 -20.55 12.29
N LYS A 34 -4.38 -20.96 12.88
CA LYS A 34 -5.33 -21.89 12.26
C LYS A 34 -5.94 -21.34 10.96
N LYS A 35 -6.29 -20.05 10.91
CA LYS A 35 -6.79 -19.40 9.67
C LYS A 35 -5.71 -19.31 8.60
N ALA A 36 -4.49 -18.92 8.97
CA ALA A 36 -3.36 -18.85 8.05
C ALA A 36 -3.07 -20.23 7.46
N GLU A 37 -3.08 -21.27 8.31
CA GLU A 37 -2.84 -22.66 7.89
C GLU A 37 -3.96 -23.21 7.00
N ALA A 38 -5.23 -22.98 7.36
CA ALA A 38 -6.36 -23.36 6.51
C ALA A 38 -6.30 -22.68 5.13
N TYR A 39 -5.90 -21.40 5.07
CA TYR A 39 -5.71 -20.70 3.79
C TYR A 39 -4.53 -21.26 3.00
N ARG A 40 -3.38 -21.56 3.65
CA ARG A 40 -2.22 -22.20 3.02
C ARG A 40 -2.60 -23.53 2.38
N GLN A 41 -3.27 -24.42 3.13
CA GLN A 41 -3.71 -25.73 2.66
C GLN A 41 -4.74 -25.63 1.53
N LYS A 42 -5.67 -24.67 1.61
CA LYS A 42 -6.72 -24.50 0.61
C LYS A 42 -6.20 -23.99 -0.73
N THR A 43 -5.23 -23.08 -0.71
CA THR A 43 -4.83 -22.31 -1.91
C THR A 43 -3.50 -22.75 -2.51
N GLY A 44 -2.62 -23.37 -1.72
CA GLY A 44 -1.24 -23.63 -2.14
C GLY A 44 -0.44 -22.35 -2.42
N ALA A 45 -0.93 -21.17 -2.00
CA ALA A 45 -0.35 -19.88 -2.33
C ALA A 45 0.97 -19.57 -1.59
N TYR A 46 1.35 -20.39 -0.62
CA TYR A 46 2.54 -20.19 0.20
C TYR A 46 3.32 -21.48 0.33
N ILE A 47 4.64 -21.38 0.18
CA ILE A 47 5.60 -22.43 0.53
C ILE A 47 6.33 -22.02 1.81
N GLU A 48 6.54 -22.99 2.70
CA GLU A 48 7.41 -22.79 3.85
C GLU A 48 8.87 -22.83 3.39
N LEU A 49 9.71 -21.96 3.95
CA LEU A 49 11.13 -21.87 3.62
C LEU A 49 11.95 -22.31 4.83
N ASP A 50 12.93 -23.18 4.61
CA ASP A 50 13.80 -23.72 5.67
C ASP A 50 14.71 -22.66 6.33
N PHE A 51 14.87 -21.49 5.70
CA PHE A 51 15.69 -20.39 6.20
C PHE A 51 15.16 -19.05 5.67
N ASN A 52 15.49 -17.95 6.36
CA ASN A 52 15.15 -16.61 5.90
C ASN A 52 15.87 -16.29 4.58
N PRO A 53 15.15 -16.06 3.46
CA PRO A 53 15.77 -15.86 2.15
C PRO A 53 16.63 -14.58 2.09
N LEU A 54 16.37 -13.59 2.96
CA LEU A 54 17.16 -12.37 3.06
C LEU A 54 18.60 -12.67 3.50
N TRP A 55 18.83 -13.72 4.31
CA TRP A 55 20.16 -14.07 4.76
C TRP A 55 21.09 -14.43 3.60
N LYS A 56 20.58 -15.17 2.61
CA LYS A 56 21.33 -15.48 1.38
C LYS A 56 21.64 -14.20 0.58
N ALA A 57 20.67 -13.30 0.42
CA ALA A 57 20.89 -12.03 -0.28
C ALA A 57 21.95 -11.16 0.42
N CYS A 58 21.91 -11.11 1.75
CA CYS A 58 22.84 -10.32 2.56
C CYS A 58 24.29 -10.83 2.51
N THR A 59 24.48 -12.15 2.36
CA THR A 59 25.81 -12.80 2.43
C THR A 59 26.44 -13.04 1.07
N LYS A 60 25.65 -13.13 -0.01
CA LYS A 60 26.12 -13.61 -1.33
C LYS A 60 27.05 -12.66 -2.09
N ASN A 61 26.97 -11.35 -1.85
CA ASN A 61 27.68 -10.37 -2.69
C ASN A 61 28.66 -9.43 -1.94
N GLY A 62 28.85 -9.58 -0.62
CA GLY A 62 29.78 -8.73 0.16
C GLY A 62 29.42 -7.24 0.26
N TYR A 63 28.30 -6.80 -0.33
CA TYR A 63 27.86 -5.40 -0.30
C TYR A 63 27.36 -4.95 1.08
N LEU A 64 26.82 -5.86 1.89
CA LEU A 64 26.42 -5.58 3.26
C LEU A 64 27.60 -5.88 4.19
N LYS A 65 28.19 -4.82 4.74
CA LYS A 65 29.30 -4.90 5.70
C LYS A 65 28.73 -5.08 7.11
N PRO A 66 29.52 -5.57 8.08
CA PRO A 66 29.10 -5.65 9.49
C PRO A 66 28.62 -4.32 10.10
N LYS A 67 28.97 -3.18 9.49
CA LYS A 67 28.54 -1.82 9.90
C LYS A 67 27.40 -1.26 9.04
N THR A 68 26.79 -2.05 8.17
CA THR A 68 25.66 -1.59 7.35
C THR A 68 24.40 -1.51 8.21
N TYR A 69 23.82 -0.32 8.30
CA TYR A 69 22.53 -0.12 8.95
C TYR A 69 21.41 -0.35 7.93
N LEU A 70 20.46 -1.21 8.31
CA LEU A 70 19.20 -1.35 7.59
C LEU A 70 18.21 -0.37 8.20
N CYS A 71 17.60 0.45 7.35
CA CYS A 71 16.47 1.29 7.73
C CYS A 71 15.25 0.92 6.89
N THR A 72 14.09 1.01 7.51
CA THR A 72 12.79 0.87 6.85
C THR A 72 12.01 2.14 7.11
N PHE A 73 11.45 2.71 6.06
CA PHE A 73 10.49 3.80 6.15
C PHE A 73 9.12 3.23 5.80
N ASP A 74 8.14 3.58 6.62
CA ASP A 74 6.74 3.27 6.33
C ASP A 74 6.07 4.55 5.83
N ILE A 75 5.51 4.49 4.63
CA ILE A 75 4.81 5.63 4.01
C ILE A 75 3.33 5.38 4.21
N THR A 76 2.71 6.15 5.09
CA THR A 76 1.26 6.08 5.33
C THR A 76 0.51 6.90 4.30
N ASP A 77 -0.69 6.45 3.92
CA ASP A 77 -1.66 7.23 3.16
C ASP A 77 -1.18 7.75 1.78
N LEU A 78 -0.22 7.07 1.15
CA LEU A 78 0.37 7.48 -0.14
C LEU A 78 -0.69 7.87 -1.18
N TYR A 79 -1.73 7.04 -1.35
CA TYR A 79 -2.78 7.31 -2.33
C TYR A 79 -3.73 8.42 -1.87
N THR A 80 -4.14 8.41 -0.60
CA THR A 80 -5.14 9.35 -0.06
C THR A 80 -4.57 10.74 0.19
N MET A 81 -3.25 10.89 0.21
CA MET A 81 -2.51 12.15 0.37
C MET A 81 -1.67 12.52 -0.85
N LEU A 82 -1.86 11.84 -1.98
CA LEU A 82 -1.15 12.12 -3.23
C LEU A 82 -1.34 13.60 -3.64
N PRO A 83 -0.26 14.39 -3.83
CA PRO A 83 -0.38 15.78 -4.24
C PRO A 83 -0.79 15.85 -5.71
N GLN A 84 -2.07 16.09 -5.95
CA GLN A 84 -2.69 15.88 -7.27
C GLN A 84 -2.06 16.70 -8.39
N GLU A 85 -1.84 18.00 -8.22
CA GLU A 85 -1.25 18.85 -9.28
C GLU A 85 0.20 18.47 -9.55
N GLU A 86 1.01 18.32 -8.50
CA GLU A 86 2.43 17.95 -8.60
C GLU A 86 2.59 16.58 -9.26
N SER A 87 1.70 15.63 -8.94
CA SER A 87 1.71 14.30 -9.57
C SER A 87 1.38 14.35 -11.06
N LEU A 88 0.48 15.25 -11.46
CA LEU A 88 0.16 15.46 -12.88
C LEU A 88 1.31 16.13 -13.61
N ASP A 89 2.00 17.06 -12.97
CA ASP A 89 3.18 17.72 -13.56
C ASP A 89 4.33 16.72 -13.73
N ILE A 90 4.59 15.89 -12.72
CA ILE A 90 5.55 14.77 -12.81
C ILE A 90 5.19 13.81 -13.94
N LEU A 91 3.91 13.46 -14.12
CA LEU A 91 3.47 12.63 -15.25
C LEU A 91 3.81 13.28 -16.59
N ILE A 92 3.60 14.59 -16.74
CA ILE A 92 3.92 15.31 -17.98
C ILE A 92 5.42 15.36 -18.21
N GLU A 93 6.20 15.66 -17.17
CA GLU A 93 7.67 15.63 -17.23
C GLU A 93 8.19 14.25 -17.64
N PHE A 94 7.65 13.18 -17.04
CA PHE A 94 7.99 11.80 -17.39
C PHE A 94 7.74 11.49 -18.88
N LEU A 95 6.58 11.90 -19.40
CA LEU A 95 6.24 11.69 -20.82
C LEU A 95 7.20 12.46 -21.73
N LEU A 96 7.49 13.72 -21.40
CA LEU A 96 8.41 14.55 -22.18
C LEU A 96 9.85 14.02 -22.14
N GLN A 97 10.31 13.50 -21.00
CA GLN A 97 11.63 12.86 -20.85
C GLN A 97 11.80 11.60 -21.71
N HIS A 98 10.69 10.94 -22.07
CA HIS A 98 10.67 9.76 -22.94
C HIS A 98 10.29 10.11 -24.39
N ASP A 99 10.51 11.37 -24.80
CA ASP A 99 10.26 11.89 -26.15
C ASP A 99 8.81 11.75 -26.63
N TYR A 100 7.85 11.58 -25.72
CA TYR A 100 6.45 11.71 -26.07
C TYR A 100 6.12 13.19 -26.22
N GLN A 101 5.55 13.56 -27.36
CA GLN A 101 4.85 14.83 -27.58
C GLN A 101 3.33 14.62 -27.67
N LYS A 102 2.94 13.36 -27.90
CA LYS A 102 1.56 12.88 -27.98
C LYS A 102 1.51 11.39 -27.64
N VAL A 103 0.43 10.92 -27.04
CA VAL A 103 0.17 9.49 -26.79
C VAL A 103 -1.06 9.10 -27.59
N GLN A 104 -0.95 8.09 -28.46
CA GLN A 104 -2.05 7.67 -29.34
C GLN A 104 -2.71 8.83 -30.11
N ASN A 105 -1.90 9.76 -30.63
CA ASN A 105 -2.32 11.00 -31.28
C ASN A 105 -3.01 12.05 -30.40
N ILE A 106 -3.06 11.85 -29.08
CA ILE A 106 -3.56 12.84 -28.12
C ILE A 106 -2.38 13.72 -27.66
N PRO A 107 -2.44 15.05 -27.86
CA PRO A 107 -1.41 15.97 -27.37
C PRO A 107 -1.26 15.91 -25.85
N ILE A 108 -0.04 16.12 -25.34
CA ILE A 108 0.26 16.01 -23.91
C ILE A 108 -0.52 17.00 -23.05
N ASP A 109 -0.80 18.21 -23.54
CA ASP A 109 -1.63 19.17 -22.80
C ASP A 109 -3.07 18.66 -22.61
N ILE A 110 -3.59 17.92 -23.60
CA ILE A 110 -4.88 17.25 -23.52
C ILE A 110 -4.82 16.06 -22.56
N ILE A 111 -3.73 15.28 -22.58
CA ILE A 111 -3.52 14.20 -21.60
C ILE A 111 -3.53 14.75 -20.18
N ARG A 112 -2.82 15.87 -19.92
CA ARG A 112 -2.83 16.53 -18.60
C ARG A 112 -4.25 16.92 -18.17
N LYS A 113 -5.04 17.50 -19.08
CA LYS A 113 -6.43 17.89 -18.80
C LYS A 113 -7.32 16.68 -18.51
N LEU A 114 -7.20 15.59 -19.29
CA LEU A 114 -7.95 14.35 -19.05
C LEU A 114 -7.59 13.73 -17.71
N ALA A 115 -6.29 13.66 -17.40
CA ALA A 115 -5.78 13.17 -16.13
C ALA A 115 -6.29 14.01 -14.94
N LEU A 116 -6.33 15.33 -15.09
CA LEU A 116 -6.91 16.24 -14.09
C LEU A 116 -8.38 15.96 -13.84
N ILE A 117 -9.18 15.73 -14.89
CA ILE A 117 -10.60 15.39 -14.75
C ILE A 117 -10.76 14.07 -13.99
N VAL A 118 -9.98 13.05 -14.32
CA VAL A 118 -10.06 11.73 -13.65
C VAL A 118 -9.77 11.84 -12.15
N ILE A 119 -8.81 12.68 -11.75
CA ILE A 119 -8.44 12.82 -10.33
C ILE A 119 -9.35 13.79 -9.56
N LYS A 120 -9.82 14.88 -10.18
CA LYS A 120 -10.65 15.91 -9.52
C LYS A 120 -12.14 15.58 -9.48
N GLU A 121 -12.65 14.89 -10.51
CA GLU A 121 -14.08 14.54 -10.61
C GLU A 121 -14.36 13.12 -10.12
N ASN A 122 -13.49 12.58 -9.26
CA ASN A 122 -13.70 11.28 -8.66
C ASN A 122 -14.84 11.33 -7.63
N VAL A 123 -15.96 10.67 -7.95
CA VAL A 123 -17.17 10.61 -7.10
C VAL A 123 -17.46 9.16 -6.71
N PHE A 124 -17.82 8.93 -5.46
CA PHE A 124 -18.24 7.63 -4.93
C PHE A 124 -19.52 7.74 -4.09
N VAL A 125 -20.16 6.61 -3.86
CA VAL A 125 -21.41 6.51 -3.09
C VAL A 125 -21.14 5.76 -1.79
N TYR A 126 -21.55 6.37 -0.68
CA TYR A 126 -21.52 5.74 0.64
C TYR A 126 -22.83 6.08 1.36
N GLU A 127 -23.50 5.09 1.95
CA GLU A 127 -24.79 5.27 2.65
C GLU A 127 -25.85 6.08 1.85
N ARG A 128 -25.97 5.79 0.54
CA ARG A 128 -26.88 6.49 -0.40
C ARG A 128 -26.61 7.99 -0.57
N LYS A 129 -25.45 8.48 -0.14
CA LYS A 129 -24.97 9.84 -0.36
C LYS A 129 -23.81 9.82 -1.34
N PHE A 130 -23.70 10.89 -2.12
CA PHE A 130 -22.62 11.09 -3.10
C PHE A 130 -21.52 11.93 -2.47
N TYR A 131 -20.27 11.49 -2.64
CA TYR A 131 -19.09 12.16 -2.14
C TYR A 131 -18.09 12.33 -3.26
N ARG A 132 -17.47 13.51 -3.34
CA ARG A 132 -16.34 13.77 -4.23
C ARG A 132 -15.05 13.71 -3.44
N GLN A 133 -14.07 13.00 -3.95
CA GLN A 133 -12.73 13.00 -3.38
C GLN A 133 -12.04 14.33 -3.68
N VAL A 134 -11.60 15.03 -2.62
CA VAL A 134 -10.99 16.37 -2.74
C VAL A 134 -9.47 16.37 -2.59
N ILE A 135 -8.91 15.30 -2.00
CA ILE A 135 -7.47 15.12 -1.77
C ILE A 135 -7.06 13.70 -2.17
N GLY A 136 -5.81 13.55 -2.61
CA GLY A 136 -5.26 12.28 -3.06
C GLY A 136 -5.97 11.72 -4.30
N GLY A 137 -5.80 10.43 -4.55
CA GLY A 137 -6.56 9.68 -5.54
C GLY A 137 -7.27 8.49 -4.93
N ALA A 138 -8.24 7.94 -5.65
CA ALA A 138 -8.99 6.78 -5.17
C ALA A 138 -8.06 5.56 -5.11
N MET A 139 -7.99 4.88 -3.96
CA MET A 139 -7.06 3.74 -3.76
C MET A 139 -7.25 2.60 -4.76
N SER A 140 -8.48 2.38 -5.22
CA SER A 140 -8.82 1.32 -6.18
C SER A 140 -8.71 1.77 -7.64
N SER A 141 -8.29 3.02 -7.91
CA SER A 141 -8.14 3.52 -9.26
C SER A 141 -6.79 3.09 -9.84
N ALA A 142 -6.83 2.40 -10.98
CA ALA A 142 -5.63 2.06 -11.74
C ALA A 142 -4.81 3.32 -12.11
N PHE A 143 -5.48 4.46 -12.30
CA PHE A 143 -4.82 5.72 -12.61
C PHE A 143 -4.04 6.27 -11.41
N THR A 144 -4.63 6.28 -10.20
CA THR A 144 -3.93 6.68 -8.96
C THR A 144 -2.73 5.79 -8.68
N LEU A 145 -2.88 4.47 -8.88
CA LEU A 145 -1.77 3.52 -8.73
C LEU A 145 -0.62 3.83 -9.69
N THR A 146 -0.93 4.20 -10.93
CA THR A 146 0.09 4.57 -11.92
C THR A 146 0.80 5.85 -11.50
N LEU A 147 0.05 6.89 -11.15
CA LEU A 147 0.61 8.18 -10.71
C LEU A 147 1.53 8.05 -9.50
N ALA A 148 1.14 7.28 -8.49
CA ALA A 148 1.95 7.10 -7.28
C ALA A 148 3.27 6.34 -7.50
N ASN A 149 3.44 5.71 -8.67
CA ASN A 149 4.65 4.97 -9.06
C ASN A 149 5.40 5.64 -10.22
N THR A 150 4.97 6.84 -10.66
CA THR A 150 5.64 7.58 -11.76
C THR A 150 6.88 8.27 -11.24
#